data_AF-A0A2M7M1H1-F1
#
_entry.id   AF-A0A2M7M1H1-F1
#
_cell.length_a   1.000
_cell.length_b   1.000
_cell.length_c   1.000
_cell.angle_alpha   90.00
_cell.angle_beta   90.00
_cell.angle_gamma   90.00
#
_symmetry.space_group_name_H-M   'P 1'
#
loop_
_entity.id
_entity.type
_entity.pdbx_description
1 polymer ?
#
loop_
_entity_poly.entity_id
_entity_poly.type
_entity_poly.pdbx_seq_one_letter_code
_entity_poly.pdbx_strand_id
1 'polypeptide(L)'
;MNIEMNREKEIFYLSTNGDDLFTGKLSTTNKNRTDGPFKTITKVRDTIRELKKKNGLKKPITVMLRKGTYFLDQTIVFTPEDSGTEGCPITYMAYPGEKVVISGGKKTEEKWRKYNENIWMINIPEIKKEKIYFRQVWINGKRRFRARCQLAP
;
A
#
# COMPACT_ATOMS: atom_id res chain seq x y z
N MET A 1 32.70 -2.30 -15.23
CA MET A 1 31.36 -2.54 -15.80
C MET A 1 30.48 -1.36 -15.40
N ASN A 2 30.73 -0.22 -16.04
CA ASN A 2 29.82 0.48 -16.96
C ASN A 2 28.56 1.09 -16.30
N ILE A 3 28.79 2.28 -15.74
CA ILE A 3 27.98 3.50 -15.91
C ILE A 3 26.46 3.28 -15.92
N GLU A 4 25.84 3.17 -14.73
CA GLU A 4 24.46 3.65 -14.59
C GLU A 4 24.50 5.17 -14.67
N MET A 5 24.41 5.68 -15.90
CA MET A 5 24.21 7.09 -16.18
C MET A 5 23.04 7.57 -15.33
N ASN A 6 23.28 8.65 -14.59
CA ASN A 6 22.31 9.44 -13.86
C ASN A 6 21.24 9.98 -14.83
N ARG A 7 20.35 9.10 -15.32
CA ARG A 7 19.18 9.49 -16.08
C ARG A 7 18.26 10.20 -15.11
N GLU A 8 17.93 11.46 -15.40
CA GLU A 8 16.89 12.16 -14.65
C GLU A 8 15.64 11.28 -14.60
N LYS A 9 15.27 10.88 -13.40
CA LYS A 9 14.10 10.05 -13.14
C LYS A 9 13.05 10.87 -12.41
N GLU A 10 11.81 10.63 -12.77
CA GLU A 10 10.68 11.22 -12.08
C GLU A 10 10.35 10.38 -10.85
N ILE A 11 10.28 11.00 -9.67
CA ILE A 11 9.99 10.28 -8.43
C ILE A 11 8.62 10.67 -7.90
N PHE A 12 7.85 9.68 -7.50
CA PHE A 12 6.65 9.84 -6.70
C PHE A 12 6.80 9.11 -5.37
N TYR A 13 6.27 9.70 -4.31
CA TYR A 13 6.27 9.13 -2.97
C TYR A 13 4.86 8.73 -2.56
N LEU A 14 4.77 7.60 -1.88
CA LEU A 14 3.55 7.09 -1.30
C LEU A 14 3.76 6.89 0.20
N SER A 15 2.81 7.30 1.06
CA SER A 15 2.91 7.14 2.52
C SER A 15 1.56 6.82 3.14
N THR A 16 1.52 6.02 4.20
CA THR A 16 0.28 5.72 4.93
C THR A 16 -0.34 6.97 5.58
N ASN A 17 0.46 8.03 5.78
CA ASN A 17 0.03 9.33 6.29
C ASN A 17 -0.04 10.40 5.18
N GLY A 18 0.06 9.99 3.92
CA GLY A 18 -0.07 10.88 2.76
C GLY A 18 -1.51 11.28 2.46
N ASP A 19 -1.68 12.00 1.36
CA ASP A 19 -2.99 12.45 0.85
C ASP A 19 -3.03 12.29 -0.67
N ASP A 20 -4.15 11.79 -1.20
CA ASP A 20 -4.34 11.60 -2.64
C ASP A 20 -4.62 12.91 -3.39
N LEU A 21 -4.79 14.02 -2.66
CA LEU A 21 -4.83 15.37 -3.22
C LEU A 21 -3.43 15.99 -3.42
N PHE A 22 -2.38 15.39 -2.87
CA PHE A 22 -1.01 15.89 -3.03
C PHE A 22 -0.42 15.54 -4.40
N THR A 23 0.69 16.18 -4.75
CA THR A 23 1.39 15.93 -6.02
C THR A 23 2.18 14.62 -5.99
N GLY A 24 2.49 14.10 -4.81
CA GLY A 24 3.37 12.97 -4.61
C GLY A 24 4.85 13.28 -4.80
N LYS A 25 5.25 14.55 -5.03
CA LYS A 25 6.65 14.92 -5.31
C LYS A 25 7.52 15.07 -4.08
N LEU A 26 6.90 15.23 -2.91
CA LEU A 26 7.62 15.35 -1.65
C LEU A 26 7.57 14.03 -0.88
N SER A 27 8.71 13.62 -0.33
CA SER A 27 8.82 12.38 0.46
C SER A 27 8.08 12.47 1.79
N THR A 28 7.81 13.68 2.27
CA THR A 28 7.05 14.00 3.48
C THR A 28 6.10 15.17 3.20
N THR A 29 4.96 15.20 3.90
CA THR A 29 4.03 16.34 3.86
C THR A 29 4.74 17.63 4.29
N ASN A 30 4.55 18.71 3.54
CA ASN A 30 5.12 20.01 3.88
C ASN A 30 4.44 20.62 5.13
N LYS A 31 5.04 21.66 5.72
CA LYS A 31 4.56 22.28 6.96
C LYS A 31 3.10 22.74 6.87
N ASN A 32 2.71 23.27 5.72
CA ASN A 32 1.38 23.83 5.48
C ASN A 32 0.35 22.76 5.08
N ARG A 33 0.76 21.49 4.98
CA ARG A 33 -0.06 20.37 4.50
C ARG A 33 -0.74 20.61 3.16
N THR A 34 -0.08 21.37 2.28
CA THR A 34 -0.57 21.65 0.92
C THR A 34 0.01 20.70 -0.12
N ASP A 35 1.10 20.00 0.21
CA ASP A 35 1.72 19.00 -0.65
C ASP A 35 2.46 17.93 0.17
N GLY A 36 2.77 16.80 -0.45
CA GLY A 36 3.30 15.61 0.22
C GLY A 36 3.27 14.35 -0.66
N PRO A 37 3.45 13.17 -0.03
CA PRO A 37 3.30 11.88 -0.70
C PRO A 37 1.82 11.55 -0.92
N PHE A 38 1.53 10.78 -1.96
CA PHE A 38 0.21 10.16 -2.16
C PHE A 38 -0.13 9.21 -1.01
N LYS A 39 -1.42 8.90 -0.84
CA LYS A 39 -1.91 7.94 0.15
C LYS A 39 -2.09 6.54 -0.44
N THR A 40 -2.60 6.43 -1.67
CA THR A 40 -2.96 5.16 -2.31
C THR A 40 -2.14 4.84 -3.57
N ILE A 41 -1.85 3.55 -3.76
CA ILE A 41 -1.13 3.05 -4.96
C ILE A 41 -1.96 3.33 -6.22
N THR A 42 -3.29 3.21 -6.12
CA THR A 42 -4.24 3.51 -7.19
C THR A 42 -4.10 4.95 -7.66
N LYS A 43 -4.03 5.93 -6.74
CA LYS A 43 -3.89 7.34 -7.13
C LYS A 43 -2.58 7.60 -7.87
N VAL A 44 -1.45 7.08 -7.37
CA VAL A 44 -0.17 7.17 -8.07
C VAL A 44 -0.26 6.61 -9.49
N ARG A 45 -0.81 5.40 -9.63
CA ARG A 45 -0.97 4.74 -10.94
C ARG A 45 -1.78 5.62 -11.89
N ASP A 46 -2.91 6.15 -11.42
CA ASP A 46 -3.79 6.98 -12.25
C ASP A 46 -3.13 8.30 -12.63
N THR A 47 -2.37 8.92 -11.72
CA THR A 47 -1.55 10.10 -12.03
C THR A 47 -0.48 9.79 -13.09
N ILE A 48 0.17 8.62 -13.03
CA ILE A 48 1.13 8.20 -14.06
C ILE A 48 0.43 8.00 -15.41
N ARG A 49 -0.77 7.40 -15.43
CA ARG A 49 -1.57 7.26 -16.67
C ARG A 49 -1.90 8.63 -17.27
N GLU A 50 -2.35 9.58 -16.45
CA GLU A 50 -2.64 10.94 -16.89
C GLU A 50 -1.40 11.65 -17.45
N LEU A 51 -0.25 11.51 -16.77
CA LEU A 51 1.03 12.05 -17.22
C LEU A 51 1.39 11.49 -18.61
N LYS A 52 1.28 10.16 -18.78
CA LYS A 52 1.54 9.47 -20.05
C LYS A 52 0.61 9.93 -21.16
N LYS A 53 -0.70 10.08 -20.87
CA LYS A 53 -1.69 10.56 -21.84
C LYS A 53 -1.40 11.99 -22.31
N LYS A 54 -0.92 12.86 -21.41
CA LYS A 54 -0.62 14.27 -21.72
C LYS A 54 0.68 14.45 -22.51
N ASN A 55 1.75 13.79 -22.08
CA ASN A 55 3.11 14.13 -22.53
C ASN A 55 3.91 12.92 -23.06
N GLY A 56 3.34 11.72 -23.03
CA GLY A 56 4.10 10.48 -23.17
C GLY A 56 5.01 10.23 -21.97
N LEU A 57 5.69 9.09 -21.98
CA LEU A 57 6.67 8.74 -20.95
C LEU A 57 8.06 9.17 -21.42
N LYS A 58 8.54 10.33 -20.94
CA LYS A 58 9.81 10.93 -21.37
C LYS A 58 11.01 10.54 -20.50
N LYS A 59 10.75 10.08 -19.27
CA LYS A 59 11.75 9.72 -18.27
C LYS A 59 11.30 8.47 -17.50
N PRO A 60 12.23 7.66 -16.97
CA PRO A 60 11.88 6.60 -16.02
C PRO A 60 11.10 7.17 -14.82
N ILE A 61 10.13 6.41 -14.32
CA ILE A 61 9.36 6.76 -13.12
C ILE A 61 9.70 5.79 -12.00
N THR A 62 9.98 6.31 -10.81
CA THR A 62 10.11 5.51 -9.59
C THR A 62 9.06 5.94 -8.58
N VAL A 63 8.24 4.99 -8.13
CA VAL A 63 7.29 5.15 -7.04
C VAL A 63 7.93 4.56 -5.79
N MET A 64 8.25 5.41 -4.82
CA MET A 64 8.83 5.01 -3.54
C MET A 64 7.76 4.96 -2.45
N LEU A 65 7.50 3.75 -1.95
CA LEU A 65 6.56 3.50 -0.86
C LEU A 65 7.27 3.65 0.48
N ARG A 66 6.79 4.55 1.33
CA ARG A 66 7.28 4.73 2.68
C ARG A 66 6.85 3.58 3.60
N LYS A 67 7.58 3.39 4.69
CA LYS A 67 7.32 2.39 5.73
C LYS A 67 5.84 2.39 6.12
N GLY A 68 5.22 1.22 6.08
CA GLY A 68 3.83 1.07 6.50
C GLY A 68 3.16 -0.18 5.96
N THR A 69 1.91 -0.35 6.36
CA THR A 69 1.01 -1.36 5.79
C THR A 69 -0.09 -0.64 5.03
N TYR A 70 -0.11 -0.83 3.71
CA TYR A 70 -1.11 -0.30 2.80
C TYR A 70 -2.21 -1.34 2.64
N PHE A 71 -3.34 -1.11 3.32
CA PHE A 71 -4.52 -1.95 3.19
C PHE A 71 -5.27 -1.59 1.91
N LEU A 72 -5.59 -2.59 1.10
CA LEU A 72 -6.29 -2.43 -0.16
C LEU A 72 -7.78 -2.66 0.02
N ASP A 73 -8.59 -1.65 -0.27
CA ASP A 73 -10.05 -1.79 -0.30
C ASP A 73 -10.53 -2.57 -1.52
N GLN A 74 -9.72 -2.57 -2.59
CA GLN A 74 -9.97 -3.26 -3.85
C GLN A 74 -8.67 -3.68 -4.52
N THR A 75 -8.76 -4.63 -5.45
CA THR A 75 -7.63 -5.11 -6.25
C THR A 75 -7.00 -3.96 -7.05
N ILE A 76 -5.68 -3.84 -6.98
CA ILE A 76 -4.94 -2.93 -7.87
C ILE A 76 -4.77 -3.64 -9.21
N VAL A 77 -5.36 -3.07 -10.26
CA VAL A 77 -5.26 -3.62 -11.61
C VAL A 77 -4.27 -2.81 -12.43
N PHE A 78 -3.21 -3.47 -12.90
CA PHE A 78 -2.30 -2.92 -13.90
C PHE A 78 -2.74 -3.39 -15.30
N THR A 79 -2.89 -2.45 -16.23
CA THR A 79 -3.28 -2.69 -17.63
C THR A 79 -2.13 -2.27 -18.56
N PRO A 80 -2.24 -2.46 -19.90
CA PRO A 80 -1.22 -1.95 -20.82
C PRO A 80 -0.92 -0.45 -20.67
N GLU A 81 -1.90 0.36 -20.22
CA GLU A 81 -1.71 1.79 -19.95
C GLU A 81 -0.63 2.07 -18.88
N ASP A 82 -0.31 1.09 -18.02
CA ASP A 82 0.66 1.23 -16.93
C ASP A 82 2.08 0.80 -17.31
N SER A 83 2.27 0.30 -18.54
CA SER A 83 3.57 -0.21 -18.98
C SER A 83 4.57 0.93 -19.16
N GLY A 84 5.81 0.73 -18.69
CA GLY A 84 6.95 1.55 -19.12
C GLY A 84 7.46 1.11 -20.50
N THR A 85 8.61 1.65 -20.89
CA THR A 85 9.44 1.12 -21.98
C THR A 85 10.80 0.72 -21.43
N GLU A 86 11.62 0.03 -22.20
CA GLU A 86 13.01 -0.26 -21.82
C GLU A 86 13.81 1.03 -21.51
N GLY A 87 13.58 2.10 -22.27
CA GLY A 87 14.21 3.40 -22.04
C GLY A 87 13.65 4.18 -20.85
N CYS A 88 12.36 3.99 -20.55
CA CYS A 88 11.64 4.66 -19.47
C CYS A 88 10.79 3.64 -18.66
N PRO A 89 11.40 2.84 -17.77
CA PRO A 89 10.65 1.91 -16.95
C PRO A 89 9.83 2.64 -15.88
N ILE A 90 8.77 1.99 -15.41
CA ILE A 90 7.99 2.42 -14.25
C ILE A 90 8.22 1.41 -13.13
N THR A 91 8.86 1.84 -12.05
CA THR A 91 9.27 0.99 -10.93
C THR A 91 8.51 1.34 -9.67
N TYR A 92 7.90 0.35 -9.02
CA TYR A 92 7.32 0.49 -7.69
C TYR A 92 8.26 -0.21 -6.69
N MET A 93 8.74 0.52 -5.69
CA MET A 93 9.69 -0.01 -4.71
C MET A 93 9.45 0.56 -3.32
N ALA A 94 9.89 -0.17 -2.29
CA ALA A 94 10.00 0.41 -0.96
C ALA A 94 11.06 1.53 -0.97
N TYR A 95 10.82 2.57 -0.18
CA TYR A 95 11.83 3.59 0.09
C TYR A 95 13.06 2.91 0.72
N PRO A 96 14.30 3.27 0.33
CA PRO A 96 15.50 2.56 0.78
C PRO A 96 15.57 2.37 2.30
N GLY A 97 15.79 1.13 2.74
CA GLY A 97 15.86 0.76 4.16
C GLY A 97 14.50 0.66 4.89
N GLU A 98 13.39 0.99 4.24
CA GLU A 98 12.06 0.93 4.84
C GLU A 98 11.33 -0.39 4.52
N LYS A 99 10.54 -0.91 5.47
CA LYS A 99 9.71 -2.11 5.28
C LYS A 99 8.29 -1.71 4.89
N VAL A 100 7.85 -2.22 3.74
CA VAL A 100 6.52 -1.95 3.18
C VAL A 100 5.74 -3.25 3.07
N VAL A 101 4.46 -3.21 3.46
CA VAL A 101 3.51 -4.32 3.28
C VAL A 101 2.31 -3.81 2.49
N ILE A 102 1.98 -4.48 1.39
CA ILE A 102 0.71 -4.31 0.70
C ILE A 102 -0.19 -5.45 1.18
N SER A 103 -1.35 -5.10 1.74
CA SER A 103 -2.23 -6.05 2.43
C SER A 103 -3.62 -6.04 1.81
N GLY A 104 -4.08 -7.21 1.34
CA GLY A 104 -5.50 -7.43 1.01
C GLY A 104 -6.37 -7.76 2.23
N GLY A 105 -5.79 -7.77 3.43
CA GLY A 105 -6.55 -7.94 4.67
C GLY A 105 -7.31 -6.67 5.05
N LYS A 106 -8.21 -6.77 6.04
CA LYS A 106 -8.87 -5.61 6.63
C LYS A 106 -8.30 -5.36 8.03
N LYS A 107 -7.85 -4.13 8.28
CA LYS A 107 -7.47 -3.71 9.64
C LYS A 107 -8.74 -3.61 10.48
N THR A 108 -8.71 -4.15 11.68
CA THR A 108 -9.81 -3.96 12.62
C THR A 108 -9.78 -2.53 13.16
N GLU A 109 -10.84 -1.76 12.92
CA GLU A 109 -11.01 -0.38 13.40
C GLU A 109 -11.27 -0.33 14.90
N GLU A 110 -12.06 -1.29 15.40
CA GLU A 110 -12.50 -1.36 16.78
C GLU A 110 -11.38 -1.75 17.74
N LYS A 111 -11.53 -1.35 19.00
CA LYS A 111 -10.62 -1.78 20.06
C LYS A 111 -10.94 -3.20 20.50
N TRP A 112 -9.90 -3.99 20.71
CA TRP A 112 -10.03 -5.26 21.41
C TRP A 112 -10.41 -5.01 22.87
N ARG A 113 -11.34 -5.80 23.38
CA ARG A 113 -11.74 -5.82 24.80
C ARG A 113 -11.40 -7.16 25.43
N LYS A 114 -10.97 -7.13 26.68
CA LYS A 114 -10.76 -8.36 27.46
C LYS A 114 -12.13 -8.98 27.75
N TYR A 115 -12.31 -10.24 27.38
CA TYR A 115 -13.51 -11.02 27.72
C TYR A 115 -13.27 -11.78 29.03
N ASN A 116 -12.12 -12.43 29.16
CA ASN A 116 -11.63 -13.01 30.40
C ASN A 116 -10.08 -13.00 30.42
N GLU A 117 -9.44 -13.69 31.35
CA GLU A 117 -7.98 -13.73 31.48
C GLU A 117 -7.25 -14.20 30.22
N ASN A 118 -7.85 -15.11 29.45
CA ASN A 118 -7.22 -15.78 28.33
C ASN A 118 -7.81 -15.38 26.97
N ILE A 119 -8.94 -14.67 26.95
CA ILE A 119 -9.69 -14.36 25.74
C ILE A 119 -9.85 -12.85 25.58
N TRP A 120 -9.43 -12.39 24.40
CA TRP A 120 -9.73 -11.05 23.89
C TRP A 120 -10.76 -11.14 22.78
N MET A 121 -11.67 -10.18 22.74
CA MET A 121 -12.77 -10.12 21.80
C MET A 121 -12.77 -8.79 21.07
N ILE A 122 -13.18 -8.81 19.82
CA ILE A 122 -13.45 -7.61 19.03
C ILE A 122 -14.76 -7.80 18.28
N ASN A 123 -15.54 -6.74 18.16
CA ASN A 123 -16.73 -6.74 17.32
C ASN A 123 -16.33 -6.34 15.90
N ILE A 124 -16.77 -7.12 14.90
CA ILE A 124 -16.56 -6.82 13.48
C ILE A 124 -17.95 -6.76 12.82
N PRO A 125 -18.59 -5.57 12.78
CA PRO A 125 -19.97 -5.42 12.31
C PRO A 125 -20.23 -5.96 10.91
N GLU A 126 -19.23 -5.95 10.04
CA GLU A 126 -19.36 -6.35 8.64
C GLU A 126 -19.50 -7.87 8.47
N ILE A 127 -19.03 -8.67 9.43
CA ILE A 127 -19.31 -10.12 9.45
C ILE A 127 -20.81 -10.36 9.66
N LYS A 128 -21.44 -9.60 10.56
CA LYS A 128 -22.89 -9.75 10.86
C LYS A 128 -23.77 -9.39 9.67
N LYS A 129 -23.25 -8.61 8.72
CA LYS A 129 -23.92 -8.25 7.47
C LYS A 129 -23.61 -9.23 6.33
N GLU A 130 -22.96 -10.36 6.63
CA GLU A 130 -22.46 -11.37 5.68
C GLU A 130 -21.53 -10.82 4.57
N LYS A 131 -20.96 -9.62 4.78
CA LYS A 131 -20.12 -8.96 3.77
C LYS A 131 -18.71 -9.49 3.75
N ILE A 132 -18.27 -10.16 4.82
CA ILE A 132 -16.90 -10.66 4.95
C ILE A 132 -16.85 -11.98 5.69
N TYR A 133 -16.08 -12.91 5.14
CA TYR A 133 -15.68 -14.16 5.78
C TYR A 133 -14.16 -14.28 5.74
N PHE A 134 -13.53 -14.69 6.84
CA PHE A 134 -12.07 -14.89 6.89
C PHE A 134 -11.70 -16.20 7.59
N ARG A 135 -10.55 -16.75 7.21
CA ARG A 135 -9.97 -17.97 7.81
C ARG A 135 -8.66 -17.71 8.55
N GLN A 136 -8.18 -16.47 8.54
CA GLN A 136 -6.89 -16.08 9.09
C GLN A 136 -7.04 -14.78 9.89
N VAL A 137 -6.36 -14.71 11.03
CA VAL A 137 -6.23 -13.51 11.87
C VAL A 137 -4.75 -13.29 12.14
N TRP A 138 -4.32 -12.04 12.07
CA TRP A 138 -2.93 -11.65 12.27
C TRP A 138 -2.85 -10.60 13.38
N ILE A 139 -1.87 -10.74 14.28
CA ILE A 139 -1.62 -9.78 15.37
C ILE A 139 -0.14 -9.39 15.31
N ASN A 140 0.15 -8.10 15.16
CA ASN A 140 1.52 -7.55 15.08
C ASN A 140 2.39 -8.29 14.05
N GLY A 141 1.83 -8.56 12.86
CA GLY A 141 2.51 -9.28 11.78
C GLY A 141 2.63 -10.80 11.96
N LYS A 142 2.11 -11.37 13.06
CA LYS A 142 2.14 -12.83 13.31
C LYS A 142 0.76 -13.44 13.07
N ARG A 143 0.70 -14.46 12.20
CA ARG A 143 -0.52 -15.25 11.97
C ARG A 143 -0.91 -16.00 13.26
N ARG A 144 -2.19 -15.95 13.61
CA ARG A 144 -2.77 -16.74 14.71
C ARG A 144 -3.38 -18.03 14.17
N PHE A 145 -3.36 -19.07 15.01
CA PHE A 145 -4.01 -20.32 14.68
C PHE A 145 -5.52 -20.16 14.77
N ARG A 146 -6.21 -20.63 13.74
CA ARG A 146 -7.65 -20.84 13.82
C ARG A 146 -7.90 -21.97 14.82
N ALA A 147 -8.77 -21.74 15.80
CA ALA A 147 -9.16 -22.75 16.77
C ALA A 147 -9.63 -24.01 16.03
N ARG A 148 -9.15 -25.18 16.47
CA ARG A 148 -9.48 -26.49 15.93
C ARG A 148 -9.52 -27.47 17.09
N CYS A 149 -10.38 -28.47 17.01
CA CYS A 149 -10.28 -29.64 17.89
C CYS A 149 -9.03 -30.43 17.48
N GLN A 150 -8.31 -30.98 18.44
CA GLN A 150 -7.28 -31.97 18.16
C GLN A 150 -8.05 -33.27 17.85
N LEU A 151 -7.87 -33.85 16.66
CA LEU A 151 -8.34 -35.22 16.45
C LEU A 151 -7.59 -36.08 17.46
N ALA A 152 -8.34 -36.83 18.28
CA ALA A 152 -7.77 -37.80 19.19
C ALA A 152 -6.93 -38.82 18.38
N PRO A 153 -5.82 -39.32 18.93
CA PRO A 153 -4.92 -40.25 18.25
C PRO A 153 -5.61 -41.54 17.80
#